data_AF-A0A6J8EXJ1-F1
#
_entry.id   AF-A0A6J8EXJ1-F1
#
_cell.length_a   1.000
_cell.length_b   1.000
_cell.length_c   1.000
_cell.angle_alpha   90.00
_cell.angle_beta   90.00
_cell.angle_gamma   90.00
#
_symmetry.space_group_name_H-M   'P 1'
#
loop_
_entity.id
_entity.type
_entity.pdbx_description
1 polymer ?
#
loop_
_entity_poly.entity_id
_entity_poly.type
_entity_poly.pdbx_seq_one_letter_code
_entity_poly.pdbx_strand_id
1 'polypeptide(L)'
;MGMSNAERQRKFRENRNKDLVKREAYLNKEKERYQKEKRTGKKKSVKDMTEREKRSARRKWRTAKHKERSAKKTLLKLMTPPNTPESSPNLQPGPSRQKVQSVKKRNRDQAKCYRDNKILEDKLAKQKRKIQMYKQRYLREKRKGANFDKPCPDTPRTKTKKLLRNFSQKEVRKTLIYHYAMEGQIKQSYQNLKDNSQKRSLAAILKGSLLRKYNLKTTAYRNCGIDVRNTLKVKTSLSRRM
;
A
#
# COMPACT_ATOMS: atom_id res chain seq x y z
N MET A 1 13.08 45.31 38.71
CA MET A 1 12.69 44.59 37.48
C MET A 1 12.08 43.24 37.85
N GLY A 2 10.89 42.91 37.33
CA GLY A 2 10.23 41.63 37.63
C GLY A 2 10.89 40.46 36.89
N MET A 3 11.03 39.30 37.56
CA MET A 3 11.56 38.08 36.94
C MET A 3 10.68 37.63 35.76
N SER A 4 11.32 37.18 34.69
CA SER A 4 10.63 36.65 33.51
C SER A 4 9.81 35.39 33.86
N ASN A 5 8.73 35.12 33.12
CA ASN A 5 7.94 33.90 33.27
C ASN A 5 8.79 32.63 33.16
N ALA A 6 9.81 32.63 32.29
CA ALA A 6 10.73 31.51 32.14
C ALA A 6 11.58 31.28 33.40
N GLU A 7 12.02 32.36 34.04
CA GLU A 7 12.83 32.32 35.27
C GLU A 7 12.00 31.90 36.48
N ARG A 8 10.76 32.41 36.60
CA ARG A 8 9.79 31.98 37.61
C ARG A 8 9.53 30.47 37.50
N GLN A 9 9.29 29.97 36.28
CA GLN A 9 9.08 28.54 36.04
C GLN A 9 10.33 27.70 36.35
N ARG A 10 11.52 28.22 36.07
CA ARG A 10 12.79 27.55 36.39
C ARG A 10 12.97 27.41 37.90
N LYS A 11 12.81 28.51 38.66
CA LYS A 11 12.90 28.50 40.12
C LYS A 11 11.87 27.56 40.75
N PHE A 12 10.63 27.56 40.24
CA PHE A 12 9.60 26.62 40.68
C PHE A 12 10.02 25.15 40.49
N ARG A 13 10.60 24.80 39.32
CA ARG A 13 11.09 23.44 39.04
C ARG A 13 12.28 23.08 39.93
N GLU A 14 13.20 24.00 40.15
CA GLU A 14 14.35 23.82 41.04
C GLU A 14 13.89 23.57 42.48
N ASN A 15 12.99 24.39 43.01
CA ASN A 15 12.42 24.22 44.35
C ASN A 15 11.66 22.90 44.51
N ARG A 16 10.85 22.51 43.50
CA ARG A 16 10.17 21.21 43.50
C ARG A 16 11.15 20.04 43.45
N ASN A 17 12.26 20.15 42.74
CA ASN A 17 13.24 19.07 42.62
C ASN A 17 14.12 18.94 43.87
N LYS A 18 14.25 19.99 44.69
CA LYS A 18 14.95 19.96 45.99
C LYS A 18 14.16 19.17 47.05
N ASP A 19 12.83 19.15 46.96
CA ASP A 19 11.94 18.40 47.86
C ASP A 19 11.63 17.01 47.28
N LEU A 20 12.15 15.96 47.91
CA LEU A 20 12.02 14.59 47.42
C LEU A 20 10.57 14.12 47.33
N VAL A 21 9.73 14.45 48.32
CA VAL A 21 8.32 14.03 48.39
C VAL A 21 7.53 14.69 47.26
N LYS A 22 7.70 16.00 47.05
CA LYS A 22 7.04 16.71 45.95
C LYS A 22 7.52 16.26 44.57
N ARG A 23 8.80 15.90 44.45
CA ARG A 23 9.36 15.34 43.22
C ARG A 23 8.76 13.98 42.89
N GLU A 24 8.65 13.09 43.87
CA GLU A 24 8.05 11.77 43.69
C GLU A 24 6.56 11.85 43.33
N ALA A 25 5.80 12.68 44.04
CA ALA A 25 4.39 12.93 43.73
C ALA A 25 4.21 13.43 42.29
N TYR A 26 5.08 14.34 41.83
CA TYR A 26 5.06 14.81 40.44
C TYR A 26 5.38 13.69 39.42
N LEU A 27 6.39 12.87 39.69
CA LEU A 27 6.76 11.76 38.82
C LEU A 27 5.66 10.70 38.74
N ASN A 28 4.98 10.43 39.84
CA ASN A 28 3.85 9.50 39.88
C ASN A 28 2.68 10.03 39.04
N LYS A 29 2.33 11.32 39.18
CA LYS A 29 1.31 11.98 38.34
C LYS A 29 1.66 11.95 36.84
N GLU A 30 2.94 12.13 36.48
CA GLU A 30 3.43 11.98 35.11
C GLU A 30 3.28 10.55 34.59
N LYS A 31 3.61 9.54 35.41
CA LYS A 31 3.42 8.12 35.05
C LYS A 31 1.95 7.79 34.82
N GLU A 32 1.07 8.22 35.71
CA GLU A 32 -0.38 8.04 35.58
C GLU A 32 -0.92 8.68 34.30
N ARG A 33 -0.52 9.93 34.03
CA ARG A 33 -0.86 10.63 32.79
C ARG A 33 -0.38 9.86 31.57
N TYR A 34 0.85 9.36 31.57
CA TYR A 34 1.39 8.56 30.49
C TYR A 34 0.55 7.30 30.25
N GLN A 35 0.18 6.57 31.30
CA GLN A 35 -0.65 5.38 31.20
C GLN A 35 -2.04 5.71 30.66
N LYS A 36 -2.65 6.82 31.12
CA LYS A 36 -3.93 7.31 30.60
C LYS A 36 -3.84 7.64 29.12
N GLU A 37 -2.83 8.40 28.69
CA GLU A 37 -2.64 8.76 27.27
C GLU A 37 -2.37 7.55 26.38
N LYS A 38 -1.70 6.52 26.91
CA LYS A 38 -1.46 5.25 26.22
C LYS A 38 -2.76 4.45 26.07
N ARG A 39 -3.57 4.35 27.14
CA ARG A 39 -4.89 3.70 27.11
C ARG A 39 -5.87 4.40 26.16
N THR A 40 -5.91 5.73 26.16
CA THR A 40 -6.79 6.52 25.28
C THR A 40 -6.28 6.65 23.84
N GLY A 41 -5.17 5.99 23.47
CA GLY A 41 -4.61 6.02 22.12
C GLY A 41 -3.97 7.35 21.69
N LYS A 42 -3.92 8.36 22.58
CA LYS A 42 -3.23 9.64 22.33
C LYS A 42 -1.73 9.43 22.17
N LYS A 43 -1.17 8.43 22.86
CA LYS A 43 0.23 8.03 22.77
C LYS A 43 0.35 6.61 22.22
N LYS A 44 0.68 6.50 20.93
CA LYS A 44 0.80 5.22 20.22
C LYS A 44 2.14 4.54 20.48
N SER A 45 2.13 3.21 20.54
CA SER A 45 3.37 2.41 20.46
C SER A 45 4.00 2.54 19.08
N VAL A 46 5.31 2.33 18.95
CA VAL A 46 6.01 2.39 17.66
C VAL A 46 5.43 1.37 16.67
N LYS A 47 4.95 0.22 17.15
CA LYS A 47 4.30 -0.79 16.30
C LYS A 47 3.03 -0.23 15.64
N ASP A 48 2.24 0.53 16.42
CA ASP A 48 0.92 1.05 16.04
C ASP A 48 0.98 2.40 15.31
N MET A 49 2.17 2.98 15.16
CA MET A 49 2.36 4.21 14.37
C MET A 49 2.34 3.92 12.87
N THR A 50 1.68 4.79 12.11
CA THR A 50 1.76 4.82 10.65
C THR A 50 3.17 5.18 10.18
N GLU A 51 3.53 4.87 8.94
CA GLU A 51 4.87 5.17 8.41
C GLU A 51 5.18 6.67 8.38
N ARG A 52 4.15 7.51 8.21
CA ARG A 52 4.28 8.98 8.26
C ARG A 52 4.59 9.46 9.68
N GLU A 53 3.91 8.93 10.69
CA GLU A 53 4.16 9.22 12.11
C GLU A 53 5.54 8.73 12.54
N LYS A 54 5.93 7.51 12.14
CA LYS A 54 7.27 6.95 12.37
C LYS A 54 8.35 7.87 11.79
N ARG A 55 8.16 8.38 10.57
CA ARG A 55 9.08 9.33 9.93
C ARG A 55 9.19 10.64 10.72
N SER A 56 8.06 11.19 11.18
CA SER A 56 8.03 12.40 12.01
C SER A 56 8.75 12.20 13.35
N ALA A 57 8.47 11.09 14.04
CA ALA A 57 9.14 10.72 15.30
C ALA A 57 10.66 10.59 15.13
N ARG A 58 11.12 9.91 14.06
CA ARG A 58 12.54 9.81 13.71
C ARG A 58 13.18 11.16 13.41
N ARG A 59 12.44 12.08 12.77
CA ARG A 59 12.93 13.46 12.53
C ARG A 59 13.09 14.22 13.84
N LYS A 60 12.06 14.23 14.69
CA LYS A 60 12.10 14.87 16.02
C LYS A 60 13.26 14.33 16.87
N TRP A 61 13.45 13.01 16.88
CA TRP A 61 14.56 12.38 17.60
C TRP A 61 15.93 12.81 17.08
N ARG A 62 16.12 12.83 15.74
CA ARG A 62 17.38 13.31 15.13
C ARG A 62 17.67 14.76 15.49
N THR A 63 16.66 15.64 15.41
CA THR A 63 16.80 17.06 15.78
C THR A 63 17.13 17.22 17.26
N ALA A 64 16.44 16.51 18.16
CA ALA A 64 16.73 16.55 19.58
C ALA A 64 18.15 16.07 19.90
N LYS A 65 18.59 14.96 19.30
CA LYS A 65 19.96 14.44 19.47
C LYS A 65 21.03 15.37 18.90
N HIS A 66 20.75 16.01 17.76
CA HIS A 66 21.64 17.02 17.22
C HIS A 66 21.79 18.21 18.19
N LYS A 67 20.67 18.72 18.70
CA LYS A 67 20.64 19.82 19.67
C LYS A 67 21.36 19.46 20.98
N GLU A 68 21.18 18.23 21.47
CA GLU A 68 21.90 17.72 22.64
C GLU A 68 23.41 17.69 22.40
N ARG A 69 23.85 17.18 21.23
CA ARG A 69 25.27 17.12 20.87
C ARG A 69 25.87 18.52 20.71
N SER A 70 25.17 19.46 20.10
CA SER A 70 25.64 20.84 19.97
C SER A 70 25.72 21.55 21.32
N ALA A 71 24.73 21.35 22.21
CA ALA A 71 24.76 21.87 23.57
C ALA A 71 25.91 21.28 24.40
N LYS A 72 26.18 19.97 24.27
CA LYS A 72 27.34 19.34 24.92
C LYS A 72 28.67 19.88 24.37
N LYS A 73 28.79 20.07 23.05
CA LYS A 73 30.00 20.61 22.43
C LYS A 73 30.27 22.05 22.87
N THR A 74 29.23 22.86 22.99
CA THR A 74 29.36 24.25 23.48
C THR A 74 29.70 24.30 24.96
N LEU A 75 29.03 23.48 25.79
CA LEU A 75 29.38 23.36 27.21
C LEU A 75 30.83 22.91 27.41
N LEU A 76 31.29 21.89 26.68
CA LEU A 76 32.68 21.43 26.74
C LEU A 76 33.66 22.56 26.38
N LYS A 77 33.38 23.33 25.32
CA LYS A 77 34.19 24.49 24.95
C LYS A 77 34.22 25.59 26.02
N LEU A 78 33.11 25.79 26.76
CA LEU A 78 33.02 26.78 27.82
C LEU A 78 33.67 26.31 29.13
N MET A 79 33.73 25.00 29.36
CA MET A 79 34.35 24.41 30.56
C MET A 79 35.84 24.08 30.38
N THR A 80 36.38 24.21 29.16
CA THR A 80 37.82 24.12 28.92
C THR A 80 38.45 25.49 29.20
N PRO A 81 39.33 25.63 30.22
CA PRO A 81 40.05 26.88 30.47
C PRO A 81 40.88 27.29 29.24
N PRO A 82 41.09 28.60 29.00
CA PRO A 82 42.09 29.03 28.02
C PRO A 82 43.47 28.56 28.49
N ASN A 83 44.22 27.90 27.60
CA ASN A 83 45.54 27.30 27.80
C ASN A 83 46.35 27.84 29.00
N THR A 84 46.22 27.18 30.15
CA THR A 84 47.22 27.17 31.22
C THR A 84 48.23 26.06 30.92
N PRO A 85 49.55 26.29 31.14
CA PRO A 85 50.57 25.30 30.80
C PRO A 85 50.37 24.00 31.60
N GLU A 86 50.52 22.87 30.89
CA GLU A 86 50.22 21.53 31.37
C GLU A 86 51.06 21.15 32.60
N SER A 87 50.40 20.93 33.74
CA SER A 87 50.88 20.01 34.75
C SER A 87 49.71 19.39 35.51
N SER A 88 49.21 18.26 34.98
CA SER A 88 48.82 17.10 35.79
C SER A 88 48.42 15.92 34.90
N PRO A 89 49.02 14.73 35.10
CA PRO A 89 48.71 13.54 34.33
C PRO A 89 47.53 12.81 34.97
N ASN A 90 46.34 12.93 34.39
CA ASN A 90 45.29 11.95 34.66
C ASN A 90 44.41 11.74 33.44
N LEU A 91 45.04 11.31 32.34
CA LEU A 91 44.35 10.79 31.17
C LEU A 91 44.05 9.31 31.44
N GLN A 92 42.81 9.01 31.80
CA GLN A 92 42.27 7.66 31.64
C GLN A 92 42.60 7.19 30.20
N PRO A 93 43.30 6.05 30.01
CA PRO A 93 43.72 5.63 28.68
C PRO A 93 42.47 5.33 27.84
N GLY A 94 42.19 6.20 26.88
CA GLY A 94 41.18 5.95 25.86
C GLY A 94 41.50 4.65 25.11
N PRO A 95 40.49 3.99 24.51
CA PRO A 95 40.73 2.75 23.78
C PRO A 95 41.79 2.98 22.70
N SER A 96 42.79 2.07 22.65
CA SER A 96 43.87 2.13 21.66
C SER A 96 43.34 2.42 20.26
N ARG A 97 44.05 3.30 19.53
CA ARG A 97 43.73 3.68 18.14
C ARG A 97 43.50 2.45 17.26
N GLN A 98 44.23 1.37 17.50
CA GLN A 98 44.11 0.09 16.79
C GLN A 98 42.73 -0.57 17.02
N LYS A 99 42.23 -0.56 18.27
CA LYS A 99 40.90 -1.08 18.63
C LYS A 99 39.77 -0.24 18.02
N VAL A 100 39.93 1.08 17.96
CA VAL A 100 38.95 1.95 17.30
C VAL A 100 38.91 1.71 15.79
N GLN A 101 40.07 1.50 15.16
CA GLN A 101 40.13 1.21 13.72
C GLN A 101 39.57 -0.19 13.38
N SER A 102 39.83 -1.21 14.19
CA SER A 102 39.30 -2.56 13.97
C SER A 102 37.76 -2.60 14.05
N VAL A 103 37.17 -1.91 15.03
CA VAL A 103 35.71 -1.79 15.16
C VAL A 103 35.11 -1.03 13.98
N LYS A 104 35.77 0.04 13.51
CA LYS A 104 35.33 0.78 12.31
C LYS A 104 35.36 -0.09 11.05
N LYS A 105 36.42 -0.88 10.86
CA LYS A 105 36.53 -1.84 9.75
C LYS A 105 35.40 -2.86 9.80
N ARG A 106 35.21 -3.53 10.96
CA ARG A 106 34.13 -4.50 11.17
C ARG A 106 32.74 -3.91 10.85
N ASN A 107 32.47 -2.69 11.32
CA ASN A 107 31.18 -2.04 11.06
C ASN A 107 30.98 -1.70 9.57
N ARG A 108 32.05 -1.35 8.84
CA ARG A 108 31.99 -1.13 7.38
C ARG A 108 31.73 -2.45 6.65
N ASP A 109 32.41 -3.51 7.03
CA ASP A 109 32.25 -4.83 6.43
C ASP A 109 30.85 -5.36 6.69
N GLN A 110 30.35 -5.25 7.92
CA GLN A 110 28.98 -5.61 8.27
C GLN A 110 27.96 -4.79 7.47
N ALA A 111 28.15 -3.46 7.35
CA ALA A 111 27.27 -2.62 6.55
C ALA A 111 27.33 -2.97 5.06
N LYS A 112 28.48 -3.39 4.53
CA LYS A 112 28.65 -3.89 3.17
C LYS A 112 27.86 -5.18 2.97
N CYS A 113 28.02 -6.17 3.86
CA CYS A 113 27.25 -7.42 3.81
C CYS A 113 25.74 -7.18 3.80
N TYR A 114 25.21 -6.30 4.65
CA TYR A 114 23.78 -5.98 4.64
C TYR A 114 23.31 -5.31 3.35
N ARG A 115 24.13 -4.43 2.74
CA ARG A 115 23.80 -3.82 1.45
C ARG A 115 23.81 -4.86 0.34
N ASP A 116 24.83 -5.71 0.31
CA ASP A 116 24.99 -6.76 -0.69
C ASP A 116 23.86 -7.79 -0.59
N ASN A 117 23.49 -8.21 0.62
CA ASN A 117 22.33 -9.07 0.85
C ASN A 117 21.04 -8.45 0.29
N LYS A 118 20.80 -7.17 0.56
CA LYS A 118 19.63 -6.47 0.02
C LYS A 118 19.65 -6.42 -1.52
N ILE A 119 20.80 -6.17 -2.13
CA ILE A 119 20.96 -6.18 -3.59
C ILE A 119 20.67 -7.58 -4.15
N LEU A 120 21.16 -8.63 -3.49
CA LEU A 120 20.92 -10.02 -3.89
C LEU A 120 19.43 -10.39 -3.76
N GLU A 121 18.77 -10.00 -2.67
CA GLU A 121 17.32 -10.17 -2.48
C GLU A 121 16.52 -9.49 -3.60
N ASP A 122 16.87 -8.24 -3.94
CA ASP A 122 16.24 -7.50 -5.03
C ASP A 122 16.46 -8.17 -6.40
N LYS A 123 17.68 -8.69 -6.66
CA LYS A 123 17.99 -9.45 -7.88
C LYS A 123 17.17 -10.74 -7.94
N LEU A 124 17.07 -11.47 -6.84
CA LEU A 124 16.30 -12.71 -6.74
C LEU A 124 14.81 -12.45 -6.97
N ALA A 125 14.26 -11.38 -6.37
CA ALA A 125 12.88 -10.96 -6.61
C ALA A 125 12.62 -10.60 -8.09
N LYS A 126 13.56 -9.88 -8.73
CA LYS A 126 13.49 -9.58 -10.17
C LYS A 126 13.50 -10.85 -11.02
N GLN A 127 14.38 -11.81 -10.71
CA GLN A 127 14.44 -13.08 -11.44
C GLN A 127 13.17 -13.92 -11.26
N LYS A 128 12.61 -14.01 -10.04
CA LYS A 128 11.32 -14.66 -9.80
C LYS A 128 10.20 -14.05 -10.64
N ARG A 129 10.12 -12.71 -10.72
CA ARG A 129 9.15 -12.02 -11.59
C ARG A 129 9.36 -12.36 -13.07
N LYS A 130 10.61 -12.39 -13.54
CA LYS A 130 10.94 -12.80 -14.92
C LYS A 130 10.51 -14.24 -15.19
N ILE A 131 10.83 -15.18 -14.31
CA ILE A 131 10.43 -16.58 -14.43
C ILE A 131 8.90 -16.70 -14.54
N GLN A 132 8.16 -16.02 -13.67
CA GLN A 132 6.70 -16.01 -13.72
C GLN A 132 6.17 -15.44 -15.05
N MET A 133 6.75 -14.33 -15.52
CA MET A 133 6.41 -13.73 -16.81
C MET A 133 6.67 -14.71 -17.97
N TYR A 134 7.84 -15.34 -18.03
CA TYR A 134 8.19 -16.28 -19.09
C TYR A 134 7.35 -17.56 -19.02
N LYS A 135 7.04 -18.07 -17.82
CA LYS A 135 6.11 -19.20 -17.64
C LYS A 135 4.73 -18.86 -18.20
N GLN A 136 4.20 -17.67 -17.91
CA GLN A 136 2.91 -17.22 -18.44
C GLN A 136 2.95 -17.00 -19.95
N ARG A 137 4.05 -16.47 -20.49
CA ARG A 137 4.25 -16.33 -21.94
C ARG A 137 4.28 -17.69 -22.62
N TYR A 138 5.07 -18.64 -22.12
CA TYR A 138 5.13 -20.01 -22.62
C TYR A 138 3.77 -20.68 -22.63
N LEU A 139 2.99 -20.57 -21.55
CA LEU A 139 1.62 -21.12 -21.50
C LEU A 139 0.70 -20.48 -22.56
N ARG A 140 0.84 -19.18 -22.84
CA ARG A 140 0.07 -18.51 -23.89
C ARG A 140 0.47 -18.98 -25.28
N GLU A 141 1.76 -19.09 -25.55
CA GLU A 141 2.27 -19.59 -26.84
C GLU A 141 1.90 -21.07 -27.04
N LYS A 142 2.06 -21.91 -26.01
CA LYS A 142 1.61 -23.32 -26.04
C LYS A 142 0.12 -23.43 -26.33
N ARG A 143 -0.73 -22.57 -25.75
CA ARG A 143 -2.18 -22.54 -26.06
C ARG A 143 -2.48 -22.11 -27.49
N LYS A 144 -1.65 -21.26 -28.11
CA LYS A 144 -1.77 -20.89 -29.53
C LYS A 144 -1.34 -22.06 -30.42
N GLY A 145 -0.23 -22.73 -30.11
CA GLY A 145 0.29 -23.85 -30.89
C GLY A 145 -0.54 -25.13 -30.76
N ALA A 146 -1.09 -25.43 -29.57
CA ALA A 146 -1.92 -26.61 -29.33
C ALA A 146 -3.35 -26.49 -29.88
N ASN A 147 -3.78 -25.29 -30.29
CA ASN A 147 -5.08 -25.05 -30.92
C ASN A 147 -4.89 -24.38 -32.29
N PHE A 148 -4.03 -24.95 -33.14
CA PHE A 148 -3.84 -24.45 -34.50
C PHE A 148 -5.18 -24.44 -35.28
N ASP A 149 -6.04 -25.42 -35.02
CA ASP A 149 -7.35 -25.56 -35.68
C ASP A 149 -8.52 -24.85 -34.97
N LYS A 150 -8.32 -24.34 -33.74
CA LYS A 150 -9.37 -23.61 -32.99
C LYS A 150 -8.88 -22.22 -32.60
N PRO A 151 -9.31 -21.16 -33.31
CA PRO A 151 -8.98 -19.80 -32.95
C PRO A 151 -9.33 -19.53 -31.49
N CYS A 152 -8.31 -19.24 -30.67
CA CYS A 152 -8.52 -18.80 -29.30
C CYS A 152 -9.48 -17.59 -29.34
N PRO A 153 -10.62 -17.61 -28.62
CA PRO A 153 -11.59 -16.52 -28.68
C PRO A 153 -10.92 -15.20 -28.35
N ASP A 154 -11.03 -14.22 -29.27
CA ASP A 154 -10.43 -12.91 -29.06
C ASP A 154 -10.91 -12.30 -27.74
N THR A 155 -9.97 -11.81 -26.93
CA THR A 155 -10.33 -11.07 -25.72
C THR A 155 -11.08 -9.79 -26.08
N PRO A 156 -11.94 -9.23 -25.21
CA PRO A 156 -12.64 -7.96 -25.47
C PRO A 156 -11.73 -6.84 -25.97
N ARG A 157 -10.51 -6.76 -25.42
CA ARG A 157 -9.46 -5.82 -25.87
C ARG A 157 -8.95 -6.14 -27.26
N THR A 158 -8.71 -7.41 -27.57
CA THR A 158 -8.27 -7.85 -28.90
C THR A 158 -9.34 -7.57 -29.95
N LYS A 159 -10.61 -7.90 -29.69
CA LYS A 159 -11.76 -7.60 -30.56
C LYS A 159 -11.84 -6.10 -30.86
N THR A 160 -11.79 -5.28 -29.80
CA THR A 160 -11.84 -3.82 -29.94
C THR A 160 -10.64 -3.28 -30.72
N LYS A 161 -9.43 -3.80 -30.48
CA LYS A 161 -8.22 -3.37 -31.20
C LYS A 161 -8.29 -3.72 -32.69
N LYS A 162 -8.82 -4.91 -33.03
CA LYS A 162 -9.05 -5.33 -34.42
C LYS A 162 -10.09 -4.42 -35.10
N LEU A 163 -11.20 -4.14 -34.41
CA LEU A 163 -12.28 -3.29 -34.94
C LEU A 163 -11.83 -1.83 -35.13
N LEU A 164 -11.13 -1.26 -34.15
CA LEU A 164 -10.68 0.13 -34.16
C LEU A 164 -9.23 0.29 -34.66
N ARG A 165 -8.77 -0.54 -35.60
CA ARG A 165 -7.34 -0.57 -36.00
C ARG A 165 -6.82 0.81 -36.42
N ASN A 166 -7.66 1.59 -37.08
CA ASN A 166 -7.35 2.93 -37.60
C ASN A 166 -8.05 4.05 -36.84
N PHE A 167 -8.73 3.75 -35.72
CA PHE A 167 -9.55 4.72 -34.99
C PHE A 167 -8.95 5.03 -33.61
N SER A 168 -8.77 6.32 -33.31
CA SER A 168 -7.96 6.80 -32.17
C SER A 168 -8.77 7.50 -31.07
N GLN A 169 -10.06 7.18 -30.92
CA GLN A 169 -10.84 7.74 -29.81
C GLN A 169 -10.82 6.81 -28.59
N LYS A 170 -10.32 7.34 -27.46
CA LYS A 170 -10.16 6.57 -26.20
C LYS A 170 -11.51 6.15 -25.61
N GLU A 171 -12.53 7.00 -25.71
CA GLU A 171 -13.87 6.74 -25.17
C GLU A 171 -14.56 5.62 -25.93
N VAL A 172 -14.56 5.68 -27.26
CA VAL A 172 -15.07 4.62 -28.13
C VAL A 172 -14.39 3.28 -27.87
N ARG A 173 -13.07 3.30 -27.62
CA ARG A 173 -12.34 2.08 -27.23
C ARG A 173 -12.83 1.53 -25.89
N LYS A 174 -13.09 2.38 -24.89
CA LYS A 174 -13.59 1.94 -23.58
C LYS A 174 -15.01 1.39 -23.65
N THR A 175 -15.91 2.06 -24.37
CA THR A 175 -17.31 1.61 -24.52
C THR A 175 -17.39 0.27 -25.25
N LEU A 176 -16.59 0.07 -26.30
CA LEU A 176 -16.54 -1.22 -26.99
C LEU A 176 -15.93 -2.33 -26.13
N ILE A 177 -14.87 -2.06 -25.37
CA ILE A 177 -14.33 -3.04 -24.42
C ILE A 177 -15.38 -3.43 -23.39
N TYR A 178 -16.11 -2.45 -22.85
CA TYR A 178 -17.20 -2.68 -21.90
C TYR A 178 -18.30 -3.55 -22.53
N HIS A 179 -18.75 -3.20 -23.74
CA HIS A 179 -19.75 -3.97 -24.47
C HIS A 179 -19.33 -5.43 -24.65
N TYR A 180 -18.14 -5.70 -25.21
CA TYR A 180 -17.67 -7.08 -25.41
C TYR A 180 -17.44 -7.85 -24.10
N ALA A 181 -17.06 -7.16 -23.02
CA ALA A 181 -16.92 -7.79 -21.71
C ALA A 181 -18.30 -8.19 -21.15
N MET A 182 -19.29 -7.30 -21.24
CA MET A 182 -20.66 -7.57 -20.82
C MET A 182 -21.29 -8.72 -21.60
N GLU A 183 -21.13 -8.75 -22.93
CA GLU A 183 -21.61 -9.86 -23.76
C GLU A 183 -21.02 -11.21 -23.32
N GLY A 184 -19.69 -11.23 -23.10
CA GLY A 184 -19.00 -12.43 -22.62
C GLY A 184 -19.50 -12.88 -21.25
N GLN A 185 -19.72 -11.94 -20.33
CA GLN A 185 -20.22 -12.24 -18.99
C GLN A 185 -21.67 -12.74 -19.01
N ILE A 186 -22.54 -12.15 -19.83
CA ILE A 186 -23.93 -12.61 -20.01
C ILE A 186 -23.93 -14.04 -20.55
N LYS A 187 -23.12 -14.32 -21.58
CA LYS A 187 -22.98 -15.66 -22.15
C LYS A 187 -22.50 -16.69 -21.12
N GLN A 188 -21.45 -16.36 -20.37
CA GLN A 188 -20.92 -17.24 -19.32
C GLN A 188 -21.95 -17.45 -18.20
N SER A 189 -22.64 -16.40 -17.79
CA SER A 189 -23.70 -16.49 -16.78
C SER A 189 -24.80 -17.43 -17.25
N TYR A 190 -25.28 -17.28 -18.49
CA TYR A 190 -26.29 -18.17 -19.06
C TYR A 190 -25.83 -19.63 -19.17
N GLN A 191 -24.58 -19.87 -19.55
CA GLN A 191 -24.00 -21.22 -19.64
C GLN A 191 -23.82 -21.88 -18.27
N ASN A 192 -23.47 -21.11 -17.24
CA ASN A 192 -23.22 -21.60 -15.89
C ASN A 192 -24.52 -21.89 -15.11
N LEU A 193 -25.64 -21.26 -15.49
CA LEU A 193 -26.94 -21.55 -14.91
C LEU A 193 -27.35 -23.00 -15.25
N LYS A 194 -27.72 -23.78 -14.23
CA LYS A 194 -28.24 -25.14 -14.42
C LYS A 194 -29.75 -25.14 -14.61
N ASP A 195 -30.45 -24.32 -13.83
CA ASP A 195 -31.91 -24.24 -13.82
C ASP A 195 -32.47 -23.52 -15.06
N ASN A 196 -33.48 -24.13 -15.66
CA ASN A 196 -34.20 -23.60 -16.81
C ASN A 196 -35.06 -22.39 -16.45
N SER A 197 -35.56 -22.29 -15.22
CA SER A 197 -36.32 -21.10 -14.78
C SER A 197 -35.44 -19.85 -14.80
N GLN A 198 -34.24 -19.94 -14.21
CA GLN A 198 -33.27 -18.84 -14.21
C GLN A 198 -32.78 -18.48 -15.61
N LYS A 199 -32.59 -19.47 -16.50
CA LYS A 199 -32.28 -19.22 -17.92
C LYS A 199 -33.40 -18.45 -18.62
N ARG A 200 -34.66 -18.78 -18.36
CA ARG A 200 -35.83 -18.06 -18.91
C ARG A 200 -35.89 -16.62 -18.40
N SER A 201 -35.65 -16.40 -17.11
CA SER A 201 -35.61 -15.05 -16.53
C SER A 201 -34.50 -14.19 -17.16
N LEU A 202 -33.30 -14.74 -17.30
CA LEU A 202 -32.19 -14.03 -17.96
C LEU A 202 -32.50 -13.75 -19.43
N ALA A 203 -33.11 -14.70 -20.14
CA ALA A 203 -33.57 -14.50 -21.52
C ALA A 203 -34.69 -13.45 -21.61
N ALA A 204 -35.58 -13.36 -20.62
CA ALA A 204 -36.64 -12.35 -20.57
C ALA A 204 -36.08 -10.94 -20.41
N ILE A 205 -35.04 -10.76 -19.58
CA ILE A 205 -34.33 -9.46 -19.45
C ILE A 205 -33.77 -9.03 -20.82
N LEU A 206 -33.18 -9.96 -21.57
CA LEU A 206 -32.66 -9.69 -22.92
C LEU A 206 -33.75 -9.56 -23.99
N LYS A 207 -35.02 -9.89 -23.70
CA LYS A 207 -36.17 -9.69 -24.61
C LYS A 207 -36.71 -8.25 -24.59
N GLY A 208 -36.10 -7.34 -23.84
CA GLY A 208 -36.56 -5.97 -23.65
C GLY A 208 -36.85 -5.17 -24.94
N SER A 209 -37.76 -4.19 -24.83
CA SER A 209 -38.22 -3.35 -25.95
C SER A 209 -37.09 -2.58 -26.64
N LEU A 210 -36.02 -2.24 -25.92
CA LEU A 210 -34.85 -1.52 -26.45
C LEU A 210 -34.13 -2.30 -27.56
N LEU A 211 -33.89 -3.60 -27.39
CA LEU A 211 -33.24 -4.40 -28.44
C LEU A 211 -34.14 -4.54 -29.68
N ARG A 212 -35.46 -4.47 -29.51
CA ARG A 212 -36.41 -4.41 -30.62
C ARG A 212 -36.34 -3.05 -31.33
N LYS A 213 -36.38 -1.95 -30.57
CA LYS A 213 -36.33 -0.57 -31.11
C LYS A 213 -35.11 -0.33 -32.00
N TYR A 214 -33.95 -0.86 -31.61
CA TYR A 214 -32.70 -0.69 -32.35
C TYR A 214 -32.33 -1.89 -33.24
N ASN A 215 -33.24 -2.84 -33.48
CA ASN A 215 -33.01 -4.03 -34.32
C ASN A 215 -31.79 -4.89 -33.92
N LEU A 216 -31.43 -4.91 -32.64
CA LEU A 216 -30.25 -5.61 -32.11
C LEU A 216 -30.52 -7.07 -31.69
N LYS A 217 -31.74 -7.59 -31.90
CA LYS A 217 -32.11 -8.96 -31.49
C LYS A 217 -31.23 -10.04 -32.11
N THR A 218 -30.96 -9.93 -33.41
CA THR A 218 -30.13 -10.90 -34.14
C THR A 218 -28.68 -10.85 -33.65
N THR A 219 -28.16 -9.66 -33.37
CA THR A 219 -26.82 -9.44 -32.82
C THR A 219 -26.70 -10.02 -31.42
N ALA A 220 -27.66 -9.73 -30.54
CA ALA A 220 -27.71 -10.27 -29.18
C ALA A 220 -27.79 -11.81 -29.19
N TYR A 221 -28.61 -12.40 -30.07
CA TYR A 221 -28.65 -13.85 -30.28
C TYR A 221 -27.29 -14.42 -30.67
N ARG A 222 -26.64 -13.85 -31.69
CA ARG A 222 -25.34 -14.32 -32.19
C ARG A 222 -24.25 -14.22 -31.12
N ASN A 223 -24.23 -13.14 -30.36
CA ASN A 223 -23.16 -12.88 -29.41
C ASN A 223 -23.36 -13.61 -28.07
N CYS A 224 -24.59 -13.64 -27.55
CA CYS A 224 -24.90 -14.27 -26.26
C CYS A 224 -25.33 -15.74 -26.37
N GLY A 225 -25.78 -16.20 -27.54
CA GLY A 225 -26.24 -17.58 -27.76
C GLY A 225 -27.58 -17.91 -27.10
N ILE A 226 -28.40 -16.89 -26.80
CA ILE A 226 -29.68 -17.02 -26.11
C ILE A 226 -30.78 -16.84 -27.16
N ASP A 227 -31.63 -17.86 -27.36
CA ASP A 227 -32.73 -17.78 -28.32
C ASP A 227 -33.84 -16.83 -27.88
N VAL A 228 -33.81 -15.61 -28.43
CA VAL A 228 -34.80 -14.55 -28.22
C VAL A 228 -35.99 -14.71 -29.19
N ARG A 229 -35.92 -15.61 -30.19
CA ARG A 229 -36.87 -15.67 -31.32
C ARG A 229 -38.12 -16.50 -31.02
N ASN A 230 -38.05 -17.42 -30.05
CA ASN A 230 -39.20 -18.23 -29.68
C ASN A 230 -40.20 -17.44 -28.82
N THR A 231 -41.15 -16.84 -29.52
CA THR A 231 -42.50 -16.59 -29.03
C THR A 231 -43.28 -17.90 -29.10
N LEU A 232 -43.46 -18.59 -27.98
CA LEU A 232 -44.73 -19.28 -27.78
C LEU A 232 -45.78 -18.17 -27.85
N LYS A 233 -46.57 -18.17 -28.94
CA LYS A 233 -47.85 -17.46 -28.96
C LYS A 233 -48.66 -18.08 -27.83
N VAL A 234 -48.62 -17.48 -26.63
CA VAL A 234 -49.66 -17.72 -25.64
C VAL A 234 -50.90 -17.13 -26.26
N LYS A 235 -51.66 -17.96 -26.98
CA LYS A 235 -53.05 -17.66 -27.30
C LYS A 235 -53.68 -17.39 -25.94
N THR A 236 -54.06 -16.15 -25.71
CA THR A 236 -55.03 -15.79 -24.67
C THR A 236 -56.36 -16.43 -25.04
N SER A 237 -56.50 -17.72 -24.79
CA SER A 237 -57.78 -18.42 -24.79
C SER A 237 -58.19 -18.61 -23.33
N LEU A 238 -58.69 -17.55 -22.73
CA LEU A 238 -59.39 -17.59 -21.44
C LEU A 238 -60.27 -16.34 -21.35
N SER A 239 -61.46 -16.42 -21.97
CA SER A 239 -62.73 -15.91 -21.43
C SER A 239 -63.85 -16.04 -22.49
N ARG A 240 -64.32 -17.28 -22.70
CA ARG A 240 -65.71 -17.58 -23.09
C ARG A 240 -66.19 -18.68 -22.15
N ARG A 241 -66.47 -18.27 -20.91
CA ARG A 241 -67.41 -18.89 -19.97
C ARG A 241 -67.90 -17.78 -19.05
N MET A 242 -68.78 -16.96 -19.59
CA MET A 242 -70.02 -16.53 -18.96
C MET A 242 -71.08 -16.57 -20.05
#